data_AF-A0A932Q1J1-F1
#
_entry.id   AF-A0A932Q1J1-F1
#
_cell.length_a   1.000
_cell.length_b   1.000
_cell.length_c   1.000
_cell.angle_alpha   90.00
_cell.angle_beta   90.00
_cell.angle_gamma   90.00
#
_symmetry.space_group_name_H-M   'P 1'
#
loop_
_entity.id
_entity.type
_entity.pdbx_description
1 polymer ?
#
loop_
_entity_poly.entity_id
_entity_poly.type
_entity_poly.pdbx_seq_one_letter_code
_entity_poly.pdbx_strand_id
1 'polypeptide(L)'
;MTALTQKYLRNITILFGISLIGLAFHALDDALVTREPDWYSIGVAEFLLYVALIYLIVPPIGLWLTRRNANWFGIVILAAYAFQAFYGAGLNHVRHLFGNFSGSQLLPMILNALGVNYQAALNQPGFWPVVMNMAGLGVTPPHTHTFLSNVIVFCNIGINIALGAHVFLLAREKIKSRRVSESPR
;
A
#
# COMPACT_ATOMS: atom_id res chain seq x y z
N MET A 1 -20.11 19.51 5.94
CA MET A 1 -18.77 19.04 6.36
C MET A 1 -18.06 20.16 7.10
N THR A 2 -17.31 19.86 8.18
CA THR A 2 -16.57 20.87 8.95
C THR A 2 -15.34 21.38 8.18
N ALA A 3 -14.82 22.55 8.53
CA ALA A 3 -13.57 23.08 7.95
C ALA A 3 -12.37 22.13 8.19
N LEU A 4 -12.33 21.47 9.35
CA LEU A 4 -11.33 20.43 9.67
C LEU A 4 -11.45 19.22 8.74
N THR A 5 -12.68 18.74 8.50
CA THR A 5 -12.93 17.65 7.55
C THR A 5 -12.39 17.98 6.17
N GLN A 6 -12.66 19.20 5.66
CA GLN A 6 -12.17 19.64 4.36
C GLN A 6 -10.64 19.74 4.32
N LYS A 7 -10.01 20.24 5.39
CA LYS A 7 -8.54 20.29 5.52
C LYS A 7 -7.93 18.89 5.42
N TYR A 8 -8.49 17.91 6.12
CA TYR A 8 -8.00 16.53 6.06
C TYR A 8 -8.19 15.91 4.68
N LEU A 9 -9.35 16.07 4.04
CA LEU A 9 -9.61 15.56 2.70
C LEU A 9 -8.63 16.12 1.66
N ARG A 10 -8.32 17.41 1.74
CA ARG A 10 -7.33 18.05 0.88
C ARG A 10 -5.94 17.45 1.08
N ASN A 11 -5.49 17.34 2.32
CA ASN A 11 -4.17 16.79 2.64
C ASN A 11 -4.07 15.31 2.22
N ILE A 12 -5.11 14.51 2.48
CA ILE A 12 -5.22 13.12 2.01
C ILE A 12 -5.08 13.06 0.48
N THR A 13 -5.79 13.92 -0.25
CA THR A 13 -5.73 13.95 -1.73
C THR A 13 -4.31 14.25 -2.22
N ILE A 14 -3.64 15.24 -1.62
CA ILE A 14 -2.27 15.62 -2.01
C ILE A 14 -1.29 14.48 -1.68
N LEU A 15 -1.31 13.98 -0.45
CA LEU A 15 -0.40 12.91 -0.02
C LEU A 15 -0.62 11.62 -0.80
N PHE A 16 -1.88 11.28 -1.09
CA PHE A 16 -2.22 10.15 -1.96
C PHE A 16 -1.61 10.31 -3.35
N GLY A 17 -1.76 11.48 -3.98
CA GLY A 17 -1.19 11.75 -5.30
C GLY A 17 0.33 11.62 -5.32
N ILE A 18 1.02 12.19 -4.33
CA ILE A 18 2.48 12.10 -4.23
C ILE A 18 2.92 10.65 -4.00
N SER A 19 2.25 9.93 -3.08
CA SER A 19 2.52 8.51 -2.80
C SER A 19 2.36 7.65 -4.05
N LEU A 20 1.30 7.87 -4.82
CA LEU A 20 1.01 7.09 -6.03
C LEU A 20 2.06 7.32 -7.11
N ILE A 21 2.53 8.56 -7.29
CA ILE A 21 3.62 8.88 -8.22
C ILE A 21 4.92 8.23 -7.79
N GLY A 22 5.28 8.33 -6.50
CA GLY A 22 6.49 7.68 -5.98
C GLY A 22 6.43 6.16 -6.16
N LEU A 23 5.29 5.55 -5.88
CA LEU A 23 5.09 4.11 -6.07
C LEU A 23 5.19 3.71 -7.54
N ALA A 24 4.70 4.53 -8.47
CA ALA A 24 4.85 4.27 -9.91
C ALA A 24 6.32 4.29 -10.34
N PHE A 25 7.12 5.24 -9.86
CA PHE A 25 8.56 5.25 -10.14
C PHE A 25 9.28 4.04 -9.57
N HIS A 26 8.94 3.64 -8.35
CA HIS A 26 9.51 2.45 -7.72
C HIS A 26 9.13 1.18 -8.49
N ALA A 27 7.86 1.02 -8.87
CA ALA A 27 7.44 -0.13 -9.68
C ALA A 27 8.09 -0.20 -11.06
N LEU A 28 8.48 0.94 -11.64
CA LEU A 28 9.26 0.96 -12.89
C LEU A 28 10.71 0.51 -12.66
N ASP A 29 11.32 0.89 -11.55
CA ASP A 29 12.63 0.38 -11.13
C ASP A 29 12.57 -1.13 -10.89
N ASP A 30 11.53 -1.61 -10.22
CA ASP A 30 11.27 -3.04 -9.98
C ASP A 30 11.14 -3.83 -11.30
N ALA A 31 10.36 -3.27 -12.23
CA ALA A 31 10.10 -3.92 -13.51
C ALA A 31 11.31 -3.92 -14.45
N LEU A 32 12.07 -2.83 -14.49
CA LEU A 32 13.09 -2.59 -15.53
C LEU A 32 14.53 -2.79 -15.06
N VAL A 33 14.81 -2.57 -13.77
CA VAL A 33 16.16 -2.64 -13.20
C VAL A 33 16.35 -3.92 -12.41
N THR A 34 15.52 -4.15 -11.39
CA THR A 34 15.66 -5.34 -10.52
C THR A 34 15.16 -6.61 -11.19
N ARG A 35 14.38 -6.47 -12.27
CA ARG A 35 13.81 -7.55 -13.05
C ARG A 35 12.87 -8.43 -12.21
N GLU A 36 12.11 -7.83 -11.29
CA GLU A 36 11.10 -8.56 -10.49
C GLU A 36 10.13 -9.42 -11.31
N PRO A 37 9.68 -9.03 -12.52
CA PRO A 37 8.79 -9.85 -13.32
C PRO A 37 9.34 -11.27 -13.58
N ASP A 38 10.66 -11.42 -13.67
CA ASP A 38 11.31 -12.71 -13.89
C ASP A 38 11.08 -13.67 -12.71
N TRP A 39 10.95 -13.15 -11.49
CA TRP A 39 10.70 -13.96 -10.27
C TRP A 39 9.31 -14.60 -10.28
N TYR A 40 8.36 -13.96 -10.95
CA TYR A 40 7.00 -14.45 -11.10
C TYR A 40 6.79 -15.15 -12.45
N SER A 41 7.85 -15.32 -13.25
CA SER A 41 7.80 -15.89 -14.60
C SER A 41 6.80 -15.17 -15.51
N ILE A 42 6.72 -13.84 -15.43
CA ILE A 42 5.84 -12.99 -16.23
C ILE A 42 6.62 -11.90 -16.96
N GLY A 43 6.01 -11.32 -18.00
CA GLY A 43 6.60 -10.20 -18.72
C GLY A 43 6.52 -8.87 -17.96
N VAL A 44 7.41 -7.92 -18.29
CA VAL A 44 7.41 -6.54 -17.76
C VAL A 44 6.04 -5.86 -17.92
N ALA A 45 5.44 -5.96 -19.11
CA ALA A 45 4.14 -5.35 -19.38
C ALA A 45 3.02 -5.95 -18.53
N GLU A 46 3.07 -7.26 -18.31
CA GLU A 46 2.11 -8.00 -17.48
C GLU A 46 2.25 -7.60 -16.00
N PHE A 47 3.48 -7.52 -15.49
CA PHE A 47 3.76 -7.03 -14.15
C PHE A 47 3.26 -5.59 -13.94
N LEU A 48 3.57 -4.67 -14.86
CA LEU A 48 3.11 -3.27 -14.77
C LEU A 48 1.58 -3.17 -14.84
N LEU A 49 0.93 -4.02 -15.64
CA LEU A 49 -0.52 -4.13 -15.66
C LEU A 49 -1.05 -4.57 -14.29
N TYR A 50 -0.45 -5.58 -13.66
CA TYR A 50 -0.86 -6.06 -12.34
C TYR A 50 -0.69 -5.00 -11.26
N VAL A 51 0.45 -4.30 -11.24
CA VAL A 51 0.70 -3.15 -10.36
C VAL A 51 -0.37 -2.06 -10.60
N ALA A 52 -0.67 -1.75 -11.86
CA ALA A 52 -1.70 -0.77 -12.20
C ALA A 52 -3.08 -1.20 -11.69
N LEU A 53 -3.47 -2.47 -11.84
CA LEU A 53 -4.75 -2.97 -11.32
C LEU A 53 -4.83 -2.84 -9.79
N ILE A 54 -3.73 -3.14 -9.08
CA ILE A 54 -3.67 -3.07 -7.62
C ILE A 54 -3.77 -1.62 -7.14
N TYR A 55 -3.03 -0.69 -7.76
CA TYR A 55 -2.87 0.66 -7.20
C TYR A 55 -3.66 1.77 -7.91
N LEU A 56 -4.05 1.60 -9.18
CA LEU A 56 -4.76 2.62 -9.95
C LEU A 56 -6.28 2.42 -9.99
N ILE A 57 -6.80 1.35 -9.39
CA ILE A 57 -8.24 1.09 -9.32
C ILE A 57 -8.77 1.25 -7.89
N VAL A 58 -8.38 0.35 -7.00
CA VAL A 58 -8.97 0.27 -5.65
C VAL A 58 -8.66 1.52 -4.82
N PRO A 59 -7.40 1.99 -4.71
CA PRO A 59 -7.09 3.17 -3.91
C PRO A 59 -7.74 4.48 -4.44
N PRO A 60 -7.77 4.76 -5.76
CA PRO A 60 -8.52 5.90 -6.29
C PRO A 60 -10.02 5.85 -6.02
N ILE A 61 -10.65 4.67 -6.07
CA ILE A 61 -12.05 4.50 -5.63
C ILE A 61 -12.17 4.85 -4.14
N GLY A 62 -11.24 4.41 -3.30
CA GLY A 62 -11.17 4.78 -1.89
C GLY A 62 -11.10 6.29 -1.67
N LEU A 63 -10.25 6.98 -2.44
CA LEU A 63 -10.15 8.44 -2.40
C LEU A 63 -11.47 9.12 -2.80
N TRP A 64 -12.06 8.70 -3.91
CA TRP A 64 -13.32 9.24 -4.40
C TRP A 64 -14.47 9.04 -3.39
N LEU A 65 -14.60 7.84 -2.82
CA LEU A 65 -15.58 7.53 -1.77
C LEU A 65 -15.37 8.41 -0.54
N THR A 66 -14.11 8.59 -0.12
CA THR A 66 -13.77 9.42 1.05
C THR A 66 -14.17 10.88 0.83
N ARG A 67 -14.05 11.39 -0.41
CA ARG A 67 -14.49 12.76 -0.75
C ARG A 67 -16.02 12.93 -0.75
N ARG A 68 -16.79 11.86 -0.96
CA ARG A 68 -18.26 11.86 -0.87
C ARG A 68 -18.74 11.60 0.56
N ASN A 69 -18.58 12.58 1.45
CA ASN A 69 -19.01 12.56 2.85
C ASN A 69 -18.17 11.70 3.81
N ALA A 70 -16.85 11.68 3.61
CA ALA A 70 -15.91 10.92 4.46
C ALA A 70 -16.35 9.46 4.60
N ASN A 71 -16.79 8.83 3.50
CA ASN A 71 -17.37 7.49 3.51
C ASN A 71 -16.44 6.48 4.22
N TRP A 72 -16.98 5.65 5.11
CA TRP A 72 -16.20 4.69 5.90
C TRP A 72 -15.47 3.66 5.04
N PHE A 73 -16.10 3.17 3.97
CA PHE A 73 -15.44 2.26 3.03
C PHE A 73 -14.24 2.93 2.37
N GLY A 74 -14.38 4.21 1.97
CA GLY A 74 -13.27 4.98 1.42
C GLY A 74 -12.12 5.15 2.42
N ILE A 75 -12.44 5.47 3.68
CA ILE A 75 -11.46 5.62 4.76
C ILE A 75 -10.69 4.30 4.98
N VAL A 76 -11.40 3.16 5.03
CA VAL A 76 -10.78 1.84 5.20
C VAL A 76 -9.87 1.49 4.04
N ILE A 77 -10.31 1.72 2.79
CA ILE A 77 -9.49 1.47 1.59
C ILE A 77 -8.21 2.31 1.63
N LEU A 78 -8.31 3.61 1.94
CA LEU A 78 -7.15 4.49 2.02
C LEU A 78 -6.22 4.13 3.18
N ALA A 79 -6.76 3.68 4.32
CA ALA A 79 -5.95 3.18 5.43
C ALA A 79 -5.19 1.91 5.05
N ALA A 80 -5.85 0.97 4.36
CA ALA A 80 -5.22 -0.25 3.85
C ALA A 80 -4.15 0.06 2.80
N TYR A 81 -4.42 1.00 1.88
CA TYR A 81 -3.42 1.49 0.93
C TYR A 81 -2.22 2.12 1.62
N ALA A 82 -2.43 3.06 2.55
CA ALA A 82 -1.35 3.74 3.25
C ALA A 82 -0.51 2.74 4.06
N PHE A 83 -1.16 1.77 4.70
CA PHE A 83 -0.47 0.70 5.41
C PHE A 83 0.34 -0.17 4.46
N GLN A 84 -0.23 -0.64 3.34
CA GLN A 84 0.48 -1.48 2.40
C GLN A 84 1.64 -0.73 1.72
N ALA A 85 1.48 0.53 1.34
CA ALA A 85 2.55 1.32 0.74
C ALA A 85 3.69 1.63 1.74
N PHE A 86 3.35 1.89 3.01
CA PHE A 86 4.34 2.02 4.08
C PHE A 86 5.06 0.71 4.38
N TYR A 87 4.30 -0.38 4.54
CA TYR A 87 4.78 -1.65 5.05
C TYR A 87 5.35 -2.56 3.97
N GLY A 88 4.55 -2.81 2.93
CA GLY A 88 4.86 -3.72 1.82
C GLY A 88 5.90 -3.16 0.85
N ALA A 89 5.82 -1.88 0.49
CA ALA A 89 6.87 -1.24 -0.31
C ALA A 89 7.97 -0.67 0.60
N GLY A 90 7.62 0.25 1.51
CA GLY A 90 8.58 0.96 2.35
C GLY A 90 9.46 0.09 3.24
N LEU A 91 8.88 -0.54 4.27
CA LEU A 91 9.65 -1.30 5.25
C LEU A 91 10.29 -2.56 4.66
N ASN A 92 9.64 -3.21 3.69
CA ASN A 92 10.21 -4.37 3.00
C ASN A 92 11.51 -3.99 2.27
N HIS A 93 11.50 -2.85 1.58
CA HIS A 93 12.68 -2.31 0.90
C HIS A 93 13.83 -1.98 1.85
N VAL A 94 13.51 -1.38 3.01
CA VAL A 94 14.52 -1.13 4.06
C VAL A 94 15.18 -2.42 4.51
N ARG A 95 14.42 -3.51 4.66
CA ARG A 95 14.98 -4.82 5.03
C ARG A 95 15.90 -5.37 3.95
N HIS A 96 15.54 -5.22 2.67
CA HIS A 96 16.40 -5.60 1.55
C HIS A 96 17.73 -4.84 1.58
N LEU A 97 17.74 -3.55 1.93
CA LEU A 97 18.97 -2.77 2.13
C LEU A 97 19.85 -3.31 3.27
N PHE A 98 19.26 -3.91 4.30
CA PHE A 98 19.98 -4.57 5.39
C PHE A 98 20.31 -6.05 5.11
N GLY A 99 20.06 -6.54 3.88
CA GLY A 99 20.32 -7.93 3.49
C GLY A 99 19.33 -8.94 4.07
N ASN A 100 18.19 -8.49 4.60
CA ASN A 100 17.13 -9.35 5.08
C ASN A 100 16.00 -9.43 4.04
N PHE A 101 16.01 -10.50 3.26
CA PHE A 101 15.05 -10.71 2.17
C PHE A 101 13.81 -11.51 2.56
N SER A 102 13.68 -11.85 3.84
CA SER A 102 12.43 -12.39 4.35
C SER A 102 11.38 -11.27 4.38
N GLY A 103 10.24 -11.49 3.74
CA GLY A 103 9.11 -10.57 3.82
C GLY A 103 8.62 -10.38 5.26
N SER A 104 7.58 -9.57 5.42
CA SER A 104 6.75 -9.56 6.62
C SER A 104 6.47 -10.97 7.15
N GLN A 105 6.95 -11.32 8.34
CA GLN A 105 6.66 -12.63 8.92
C GLN A 105 5.28 -12.69 9.63
N LEU A 106 4.63 -11.55 9.84
CA LEU A 106 3.37 -11.47 10.56
C LEU A 106 2.22 -12.15 9.79
N LEU A 107 2.02 -11.80 8.52
CA LEU A 107 0.96 -12.39 7.70
C LEU A 107 1.18 -13.90 7.46
N PRO A 108 2.39 -14.37 7.08
CA PRO A 108 2.76 -15.79 7.10
C PRO A 108 2.44 -16.48 8.43
N MET A 109 2.82 -15.89 9.56
CA MET A 109 2.57 -16.46 10.89
C MET A 109 1.08 -16.65 11.16
N ILE A 110 0.25 -15.64 10.85
CA ILE A 110 -1.21 -15.71 11.03
C ILE A 110 -1.81 -16.79 10.13
N LEU A 111 -1.45 -16.81 8.84
CA LEU A 111 -1.98 -17.80 7.90
C LEU A 111 -1.59 -19.23 8.28
N ASN A 112 -0.35 -19.44 8.70
CA ASN A 112 0.12 -20.74 9.20
C ASN A 112 -0.62 -21.15 10.49
N ALA A 113 -0.87 -20.21 11.41
CA ALA A 113 -1.65 -20.47 12.63
C ALA A 113 -3.11 -20.84 12.32
N LEU A 114 -3.66 -20.37 11.20
CA LEU A 114 -4.99 -20.72 10.70
C LEU A 114 -4.99 -21.98 9.79
N GLY A 115 -3.84 -22.64 9.60
CA GLY A 115 -3.72 -23.84 8.77
C GLY A 115 -3.80 -23.60 7.26
N VAL A 116 -3.59 -22.36 6.80
CA VAL A 116 -3.65 -22.01 5.37
C VAL A 116 -2.33 -22.35 4.69
N ASN A 117 -2.35 -23.33 3.78
CA ASN A 117 -1.19 -23.66 2.95
C ASN A 117 -1.21 -22.85 1.64
N TYR A 118 -0.39 -21.80 1.57
CA TYR A 118 -0.28 -20.91 0.41
C TYR A 118 1.02 -21.09 -0.40
N GLN A 119 1.93 -21.98 0.03
CA GLN A 119 3.26 -22.10 -0.59
C GLN A 119 3.22 -22.61 -2.02
N ALA A 120 2.31 -23.54 -2.33
CA ALA A 120 2.12 -24.02 -3.70
C ALA A 120 1.65 -22.91 -4.66
N ALA A 121 0.94 -21.90 -4.15
CA ALA A 121 0.43 -20.78 -4.93
C ALA A 121 1.50 -19.71 -5.20
N LEU A 122 2.49 -19.56 -4.31
CA LEU A 122 3.58 -18.60 -4.48
C LEU A 122 4.53 -18.95 -5.63
N ASN A 123 4.62 -20.23 -5.98
CA ASN A 123 5.53 -20.73 -7.03
C ASN A 123 4.87 -20.84 -8.42
N GLN A 124 3.61 -20.44 -8.55
CA GLN A 124 2.93 -20.41 -9.86
C GLN A 124 3.27 -19.13 -10.62
N PRO A 125 3.14 -19.10 -11.94
CA PRO A 125 3.16 -17.86 -12.71
C PRO A 125 1.82 -17.10 -12.61
N GLY A 126 1.88 -15.77 -12.75
CA GLY A 126 0.69 -14.92 -12.95
C GLY A 126 0.34 -13.99 -11.79
N PHE A 127 -0.88 -13.45 -11.83
CA PHE A 127 -1.34 -12.35 -10.96
C PHE A 127 -1.32 -12.66 -9.46
N TRP A 128 -1.82 -13.83 -9.05
CA TRP A 128 -1.95 -14.19 -7.64
C TRP A 128 -0.61 -14.28 -6.88
N PRO A 129 0.42 -14.95 -7.42
CA PRO A 129 1.76 -14.91 -6.85
C PRO A 129 2.29 -13.48 -6.62
N VAL A 130 2.06 -12.56 -7.56
CA VAL A 130 2.46 -11.14 -7.41
C VAL A 130 1.74 -10.50 -6.23
N VAL A 131 0.41 -10.67 -6.14
CA VAL A 131 -0.40 -10.14 -5.03
C VAL A 131 0.06 -10.71 -3.68
N MET A 132 0.30 -12.02 -3.62
CA MET A 132 0.73 -12.70 -2.39
C MET A 132 2.14 -12.27 -1.96
N ASN A 133 3.07 -12.12 -2.90
CA ASN A 133 4.41 -11.62 -2.60
C ASN A 133 4.40 -10.14 -2.17
N MET A 134 3.60 -9.28 -2.83
CA MET A 134 3.40 -7.88 -2.41
C MET A 134 2.70 -7.74 -1.04
N ALA A 135 1.94 -8.76 -0.62
CA ALA A 135 1.39 -8.86 0.72
C ALA A 135 2.41 -9.37 1.76
N GLY A 136 3.62 -9.73 1.32
CA GLY A 136 4.73 -10.20 2.17
C GLY A 136 4.68 -11.69 2.49
N LEU A 137 4.01 -12.51 1.67
CA LEU A 137 3.90 -13.96 1.92
C LEU A 137 5.11 -14.77 1.44
N GLY A 138 5.87 -14.25 0.49
CA GLY A 138 7.05 -14.93 -0.06
C GLY A 138 8.38 -14.35 0.40
N VAL A 139 9.44 -14.93 -0.15
CA VAL A 139 10.82 -14.49 0.05
C VAL A 139 11.28 -13.86 -1.25
N THR A 140 11.77 -12.63 -1.18
CA THR A 140 12.30 -11.95 -2.36
C THR A 140 13.75 -12.40 -2.60
N PRO A 141 14.20 -12.64 -3.84
CA PRO A 141 15.60 -12.87 -4.11
C PRO A 141 16.47 -11.65 -3.74
N PRO A 142 17.76 -11.80 -3.43
CA PRO A 142 18.66 -10.66 -3.28
C PRO A 142 18.76 -9.81 -4.54
N HIS A 143 18.52 -8.51 -4.42
CA HIS A 143 18.59 -7.54 -5.52
C HIS A 143 18.95 -6.14 -5.00
N THR A 144 19.28 -5.24 -5.93
CA THR A 144 19.65 -3.86 -5.63
C THR A 144 18.85 -2.89 -6.48
N HIS A 145 18.39 -1.81 -5.86
CA HIS A 145 17.65 -0.74 -6.53
C HIS A 145 18.55 0.44 -6.89
N THR A 146 18.10 1.28 -7.82
CA THR A 146 18.78 2.54 -8.12
C THR A 146 18.77 3.48 -6.90
N PHE A 147 19.73 4.40 -6.84
CA PHE A 147 19.77 5.44 -5.79
C PHE A 147 18.47 6.25 -5.74
N LEU A 148 17.91 6.60 -6.90
CA LEU A 148 16.65 7.31 -7.00
C LEU A 148 15.49 6.51 -6.39
N SER A 149 15.38 5.22 -6.74
CA SER A 149 14.38 4.31 -6.17
C SER A 149 14.50 4.23 -4.64
N ASN A 150 15.72 4.09 -4.11
CA ASN A 150 15.96 4.12 -2.65
C ASN A 150 15.45 5.42 -2.00
N VAL A 151 15.81 6.59 -2.55
CA VAL A 151 15.35 7.89 -2.04
C VAL A 151 13.83 8.00 -2.08
N ILE A 152 13.21 7.60 -3.19
CA ILE A 152 11.75 7.63 -3.37
C ILE A 152 11.07 6.75 -2.32
N VAL A 153 11.59 5.56 -2.05
CA VAL A 153 11.00 4.65 -1.06
C VAL A 153 11.08 5.24 0.35
N PHE A 154 12.21 5.82 0.76
CA PHE A 154 12.31 6.50 2.05
C PHE A 154 11.36 7.70 2.18
N CYS A 155 11.22 8.50 1.13
CA CYS A 155 10.23 9.58 1.08
C CYS A 155 8.80 9.02 1.19
N ASN A 156 8.49 7.94 0.48
CA ASN A 156 7.19 7.29 0.48
C ASN A 156 6.81 6.71 1.85
N ILE A 157 7.78 6.22 2.63
CA ILE A 157 7.56 5.84 4.03
C ILE A 157 6.97 7.02 4.81
N GLY A 158 7.63 8.17 4.78
CA GLY A 158 7.17 9.37 5.48
C GLY A 158 5.81 9.88 4.98
N ILE A 159 5.61 9.88 3.66
CA ILE A 159 4.35 10.29 3.03
C ILE A 159 3.20 9.37 3.47
N ASN A 160 3.41 8.06 3.50
CA ASN A 160 2.36 7.10 3.86
C ASN A 160 2.05 7.08 5.35
N ILE A 161 3.04 7.34 6.22
CA ILE A 161 2.79 7.62 7.64
C ILE A 161 1.90 8.87 7.80
N ALA A 162 2.24 9.96 7.10
CA ALA A 162 1.44 11.19 7.14
C ALA A 162 0.03 11.00 6.57
N LEU A 163 -0.10 10.23 5.47
CA LEU A 163 -1.38 9.87 4.88
C LEU A 163 -2.23 9.07 5.87
N GLY A 164 -1.66 8.03 6.48
CA GLY A 164 -2.33 7.22 7.51
C GLY A 164 -2.79 8.06 8.70
N ALA A 165 -1.95 8.98 9.18
CA ALA A 165 -2.30 9.90 10.26
C ALA A 165 -3.49 10.80 9.87
N HIS A 166 -3.50 11.36 8.65
CA HIS A 166 -4.62 12.17 8.18
C HIS A 166 -5.91 11.38 7.98
N VAL A 167 -5.82 10.14 7.49
CA VAL A 167 -6.96 9.22 7.37
C VAL A 167 -7.54 8.91 8.76
N PHE A 168 -6.69 8.64 9.75
CA PHE A 168 -7.10 8.44 11.14
C PHE A 168 -7.78 9.68 11.74
N LEU A 169 -7.21 10.87 11.54
CA LEU A 169 -7.80 12.13 12.04
C LEU A 169 -9.18 12.40 11.41
N LEU A 170 -9.34 12.10 10.11
CA LEU A 170 -10.63 12.19 9.43
C LEU A 170 -11.65 11.22 10.04
N ALA A 171 -11.26 9.97 10.29
CA ALA A 171 -12.11 8.97 10.92
C ALA A 171 -12.56 9.42 12.32
N ARG A 172 -11.63 9.93 13.14
CA ARG A 172 -11.92 10.46 14.47
C ARG A 172 -12.92 11.60 14.43
N GLU A 173 -12.75 12.57 13.53
CA GLU A 173 -13.67 13.70 13.38
C GLU A 173 -15.07 13.24 12.95
N LYS A 174 -15.15 12.23 12.09
CA LYS A 174 -16.42 11.63 11.69
C LYS A 174 -17.13 10.93 12.87
N ILE A 175 -16.40 10.20 13.71
CA ILE A 175 -16.97 9.58 14.93
C ILE A 175 -17.47 10.66 15.89
N LYS A 176 -16.68 11.71 16.11
CA LYS A 176 -17.03 12.82 17.00
C LYS A 176 -18.32 13.50 16.55
N SER A 177 -18.45 13.79 15.26
CA SER A 177 -19.65 14.46 14.73
C SER A 177 -20.93 13.62 14.86
N ARG A 178 -20.84 12.29 14.73
CA ARG A 178 -21.97 11.37 15.00
C ARG A 178 -22.42 11.39 16.46
N ARG A 179 -21.48 11.34 17.41
CA ARG A 179 -21.81 11.38 18.85
C ARG A 179 -22.52 12.67 19.25
N VAL A 180 -22.13 13.81 18.68
CA VAL A 180 -22.78 15.09 18.95
C VAL A 180 -24.22 15.12 18.40
N SER A 181 -24.49 14.48 17.26
CA SER A 181 -25.85 14.41 16.71
C SER A 181 -26.78 13.45 17.45
N GLU A 182 -26.24 12.49 18.19
CA GLU A 182 -27.00 11.44 18.90
C GLU A 182 -27.27 11.78 20.38
N SER A 183 -26.70 12.85 20.92
CA SER A 183 -26.98 13.32 22.28
C SER A 183 -28.43 13.85 22.37
N PRO A 184 -29.31 13.24 23.17
CA PRO A 184 -30.62 13.83 23.48
C PRO A 184 -30.41 15.20 24.12
N ARG A 185 -31.22 16.19 23.72
CA ARG A 185 -31.28 17.49 24.39
C ARG A 185 -32.06 17.39 25.69
#